data_AF-A0A8T3QFJ7-F1
#
_entry.id   AF-A0A8T3QFJ7-F1
#
_cell.length_a   1.000
_cell.length_b   1.000
_cell.length_c   1.000
_cell.angle_alpha   90.00
_cell.angle_beta   90.00
_cell.angle_gamma   90.00
#
_symmetry.space_group_name_H-M   'P 1'
#
loop_
_entity.id
_entity.type
_entity.pdbx_description
1 polymer ?
#
loop_
_entity_poly.entity_id
_entity_poly.type
_entity_poly.pdbx_seq_one_letter_code
_entity_poly.pdbx_strand_id
1 'polypeptide(L)'
;MIGGPLVYLSTDPLLAACATAWQAAPNPPDPCDWPLKSLSPNGVFIAWLNGRILSSLPTSGELITMNGEYTRLRNARPRGCAEIGAEETIGVAVPIGQPTPLSNLSVLACLRGPDLTAAEAQHRAMLASATIEAVTRLMSPSDRPGRAS
;
A
#
# COMPACT_ATOMS: atom_id res chain seq x y z
N MET A 1 2.08 -2.09 -15.23
CA MET A 1 2.75 -1.22 -14.26
C MET A 1 2.00 -1.31 -12.95
N ILE A 2 2.69 -1.56 -11.84
CA ILE A 2 2.14 -1.40 -10.48
C ILE A 2 1.89 0.11 -10.31
N GLY A 3 0.77 0.53 -9.73
CA GLY A 3 0.54 1.96 -9.49
C GLY A 3 1.61 2.47 -8.53
N GLY A 4 2.11 3.68 -8.77
CA GLY A 4 3.19 4.26 -7.98
C GLY A 4 2.85 4.33 -6.49
N PRO A 5 3.88 4.45 -5.64
CA PRO A 5 3.74 4.56 -4.19
C PRO A 5 2.95 5.80 -3.78
N LEU A 6 2.05 5.62 -2.82
CA LEU A 6 1.36 6.73 -2.15
C LEU A 6 2.16 7.20 -0.92
N VAL A 7 2.61 6.26 -0.10
CA VAL A 7 3.29 6.53 1.17
C VAL A 7 4.34 5.45 1.43
N TYR A 8 5.51 5.89 1.89
CA TYR A 8 6.54 5.00 2.44
C TYR A 8 6.75 5.28 3.93
N LEU A 9 6.92 4.23 4.71
CA LEU A 9 7.37 4.29 6.10
C LEU A 9 8.56 3.36 6.25
N SER A 10 9.67 3.87 6.76
CA SER A 10 10.92 3.10 6.87
C SER A 10 11.67 3.48 8.12
N THR A 11 12.26 2.49 8.79
CA THR A 11 13.26 2.72 9.84
C THR A 11 14.61 3.12 9.26
N ASP A 12 14.89 2.71 8.02
CA ASP A 12 16.12 3.06 7.30
C ASP A 12 15.91 4.28 6.38
N PRO A 13 16.94 5.10 6.15
CA PRO A 13 16.85 6.24 5.25
C PRO A 13 16.44 5.84 3.84
N LEU A 14 15.44 6.53 3.29
CA LEU A 14 15.08 6.40 1.88
C LEU A 14 16.14 7.08 1.01
N LEU A 15 16.29 6.59 -0.22
CA LEU A 15 17.05 7.26 -1.26
C LEU A 15 16.50 8.68 -1.48
N ALA A 16 17.38 9.66 -1.57
CA ALA A 16 17.00 11.08 -1.63
C ALA A 16 16.03 11.40 -2.78
N ALA A 17 16.17 10.71 -3.91
CA ALA A 17 15.27 10.83 -5.07
C ALA A 17 13.83 10.36 -4.79
N CYS A 18 13.64 9.48 -3.80
CA CYS A 18 12.36 8.89 -3.43
C CYS A 18 11.72 9.61 -2.23
N ALA A 19 12.53 10.30 -1.41
CA ALA A 19 12.08 10.97 -0.19
C ALA A 19 11.37 12.31 -0.42
N THR A 20 11.50 12.92 -1.61
CA THR A 20 11.10 14.31 -1.88
C THR A 20 10.02 14.50 -2.94
N ALA A 21 9.56 13.42 -3.59
CA ALA A 21 8.59 13.54 -4.67
C ALA A 21 7.15 13.62 -4.13
N TRP A 22 6.70 14.84 -3.78
CA TRP A 22 5.26 15.12 -3.78
C TRP A 22 4.75 15.02 -5.22
N GLN A 23 3.88 14.06 -5.47
CA GLN A 23 3.45 13.72 -6.83
C GLN A 23 2.33 14.68 -7.29
N ALA A 24 2.69 15.67 -8.09
CA ALA A 24 1.76 16.69 -8.62
C ALA A 24 0.81 16.17 -9.73
N ALA A 25 1.03 14.96 -10.24
CA ALA A 25 0.23 14.36 -11.30
C ALA A 25 -0.33 13.00 -10.86
N PRO A 26 -1.53 12.61 -11.31
CA PRO A 26 -2.01 11.24 -11.12
C PRO A 26 -1.14 10.27 -11.94
N ASN A 27 -0.50 9.31 -11.27
CA ASN A 27 0.36 8.26 -11.84
C ASN A 27 1.65 8.76 -12.54
N PRO A 28 2.55 9.47 -11.85
CA PRO A 28 3.85 9.77 -12.44
C PRO A 28 4.66 8.46 -12.63
N PRO A 29 5.66 8.45 -13.53
CA PRO A 29 6.65 7.38 -13.56
C PRO A 29 7.25 7.28 -12.16
N ASP A 30 7.27 6.07 -11.59
CA ASP A 30 7.89 5.84 -10.30
C ASP A 30 9.39 6.15 -10.44
N PRO A 31 9.93 7.19 -9.78
CA PRO A 31 11.36 7.48 -9.87
C PRO A 31 12.21 6.39 -9.18
N CYS A 32 11.57 5.47 -8.45
CA CYS A 32 12.22 4.52 -7.59
C CYS A 32 11.58 3.13 -7.71
N ASP A 33 12.22 2.20 -8.43
CA ASP A 33 11.84 0.79 -8.36
C ASP A 33 11.85 0.29 -6.89
N TRP A 34 12.85 0.73 -6.10
CA TRP A 34 12.88 0.62 -4.64
C TRP A 34 13.36 1.89 -3.97
N PRO A 35 12.69 2.36 -2.89
CA PRO A 35 13.08 3.60 -2.23
C PRO A 35 14.21 3.44 -1.21
N LEU A 36 14.76 2.23 -1.03
CA LEU A 36 15.91 1.94 -0.17
C LEU A 36 16.82 0.90 -0.84
N LYS A 37 18.12 0.92 -0.50
CA LYS A 37 19.10 -0.06 -1.01
C LYS A 37 19.14 -1.34 -0.19
N SER A 38 18.93 -1.23 1.12
CA SER A 38 19.02 -2.32 2.06
C SER A 38 18.27 -1.97 3.34
N LEU A 39 17.65 -2.97 3.94
CA LEU A 39 17.00 -2.90 5.24
C LEU A 39 17.99 -3.34 6.31
N SER A 40 18.23 -2.53 7.33
CA SER A 40 19.10 -2.88 8.45
C SER A 40 18.52 -4.04 9.27
N PRO A 41 19.32 -4.75 10.09
CA PRO A 41 18.77 -5.69 11.07
C PRO A 41 17.72 -5.02 11.96
N ASN A 42 16.61 -5.72 12.26
CA ASN A 42 15.38 -5.17 12.87
C ASN A 42 14.69 -4.06 12.07
N GLY A 43 15.09 -3.86 10.81
CA GLY A 43 14.52 -2.84 9.95
C GLY A 43 13.12 -3.23 9.49
N VAL A 44 12.29 -2.20 9.35
CA VAL A 44 10.92 -2.31 8.83
C VAL A 44 10.76 -1.30 7.69
N PHE A 45 10.31 -1.79 6.55
CA PHE A 45 9.88 -0.95 5.44
C PHE A 45 8.43 -1.28 5.07
N ILE A 46 7.60 -0.25 4.91
CA ILE A 46 6.19 -0.36 4.55
C ILE A 46 5.92 0.57 3.37
N ALA A 47 5.31 0.03 2.32
CA ALA A 47 4.85 0.78 1.17
C ALA A 47 3.33 0.66 1.03
N TRP A 48 2.66 1.80 0.95
CA TRP A 48 1.28 1.92 0.52
C TRP A 48 1.27 2.25 -0.96
N LEU A 49 0.60 1.42 -1.74
CA LEU A 49 0.62 1.46 -3.20
C LEU A 49 -0.80 1.60 -3.74
N ASN A 50 -0.96 2.40 -4.79
CA ASN A 50 -2.16 2.29 -5.61
C ASN A 50 -2.12 0.94 -6.33
N GLY A 51 -3.01 0.03 -5.95
CA GLY A 51 -3.14 -1.26 -6.61
C GLY A 51 -3.58 -1.09 -8.05
N ARG A 52 -3.30 -2.09 -8.89
CA ARG A 52 -3.76 -2.07 -10.28
C ARG A 52 -5.28 -2.10 -10.29
N ILE A 53 -5.88 -1.19 -11.06
CA ILE A 53 -7.27 -1.32 -11.48
C ILE A 53 -7.40 -2.72 -12.13
N LEU A 54 -8.39 -3.51 -11.70
CA LEU A 54 -8.67 -4.90 -12.13
C LEU A 54 -7.83 -6.02 -11.47
N SER A 55 -7.03 -5.73 -10.44
CA SER A 55 -6.35 -6.81 -9.71
C SER A 55 -7.33 -7.56 -8.80
N SER A 56 -7.38 -8.89 -8.93
CA SER A 56 -8.16 -9.72 -8.01
C SER A 56 -7.62 -9.61 -6.59
N LEU A 57 -8.52 -9.46 -5.62
CA LEU A 57 -8.16 -9.55 -4.22
C LEU A 57 -7.59 -10.95 -3.90
N PRO A 58 -6.65 -11.05 -2.94
CA PRO A 58 -6.12 -12.34 -2.55
C PRO A 58 -7.22 -13.26 -2.02
N THR A 59 -7.25 -14.50 -2.49
CA THR A 59 -8.22 -15.52 -2.05
C THR A 59 -7.67 -16.41 -0.93
N SER A 60 -6.38 -16.32 -0.65
CA SER A 60 -5.68 -17.05 0.41
C SER A 60 -4.96 -16.09 1.36
N GLY A 61 -4.68 -16.58 2.57
CA GLY A 61 -4.11 -15.78 3.65
C GLY A 61 -5.03 -15.70 4.86
N GLU A 62 -4.51 -15.08 5.91
CA GLU A 62 -5.25 -14.82 7.14
C GLU A 62 -6.32 -13.76 6.91
N LEU A 63 -7.54 -13.98 7.41
CA LEU A 63 -8.59 -12.97 7.34
C LEU A 63 -8.34 -11.92 8.42
N ILE A 64 -8.26 -10.65 8.03
CA ILE A 64 -8.13 -9.53 8.95
C ILE A 64 -9.21 -8.47 8.64
N THR A 65 -9.46 -7.58 9.60
CA THR A 65 -10.33 -6.42 9.42
C THR A 65 -9.47 -5.16 9.29
N MET A 66 -9.74 -4.37 8.26
CA MET A 66 -9.06 -3.09 8.01
C MET A 66 -10.06 -2.10 7.43
N ASN A 67 -10.13 -0.89 7.98
CA ASN A 67 -11.10 0.13 7.60
C ASN A 67 -12.57 -0.36 7.63
N GLY A 68 -12.90 -1.25 8.57
CA GLY A 68 -14.24 -1.88 8.68
C GLY A 68 -14.54 -2.98 7.66
N GLU A 69 -13.62 -3.25 6.72
CA GLU A 69 -13.78 -4.25 5.66
C GLU A 69 -12.89 -5.48 5.92
N TYR A 70 -13.35 -6.63 5.45
CA TYR A 70 -12.57 -7.87 5.51
C TYR A 70 -11.54 -7.93 4.38
N THR A 71 -10.29 -8.22 4.72
CA THR A 71 -9.21 -8.44 3.75
C THR A 71 -8.35 -9.65 4.13
N ARG A 72 -7.44 -10.04 3.23
CA ARG A 72 -6.53 -11.18 3.40
C ARG A 72 -5.09 -10.70 3.51
N LEU A 73 -4.46 -11.05 4.62
CA LEU A 73 -3.05 -10.85 4.89
C LEU A 73 -2.25 -12.08 4.45
N ARG A 74 -1.21 -11.86 3.66
CA ARG A 74 -0.36 -12.92 3.10
C ARG A 74 1.08 -12.71 3.51
N ASN A 75 1.66 -13.74 4.11
CA ASN A 75 3.08 -13.76 4.45
C ASN A 75 3.83 -14.61 3.42
N ALA A 76 5.02 -14.16 3.03
CA ALA A 76 5.95 -14.93 2.22
C ALA A 76 7.39 -14.73 2.71
N ARG A 77 8.14 -15.84 2.82
CA ARG A 77 9.51 -15.85 3.35
C ARG A 77 10.52 -16.39 2.31
N PRO A 78 11.39 -15.52 1.76
CA PRO A 78 11.10 -14.14 1.38
C PRO A 78 10.50 -14.14 -0.04
N ARG A 79 9.40 -13.43 -0.28
CA ARG A 79 9.00 -13.10 -1.66
C ARG A 79 8.42 -11.71 -1.75
N GLY A 80 9.11 -10.84 -2.48
CA GLY A 80 8.72 -9.47 -2.77
C GLY A 80 9.76 -8.45 -2.36
N CYS A 81 10.49 -8.67 -1.26
CA CYS A 81 11.46 -7.71 -0.71
C CYS A 81 12.89 -8.25 -0.52
N ALA A 82 13.22 -9.39 -1.13
CA ALA A 82 14.53 -10.04 -0.91
C ALA A 82 15.70 -9.17 -1.37
N GLU A 83 15.50 -8.31 -2.37
CA GLU A 83 16.52 -7.43 -2.93
C GLU A 83 17.01 -6.34 -1.97
N ILE A 84 16.19 -5.97 -0.99
CA ILE A 84 16.58 -5.06 0.09
C ILE A 84 17.03 -5.83 1.35
N GLY A 85 17.22 -7.15 1.26
CA GLY A 85 17.68 -7.98 2.38
C GLY A 85 16.61 -8.27 3.44
N ALA A 86 15.33 -8.11 3.11
CA ALA A 86 14.25 -8.50 3.99
C ALA A 86 14.10 -10.04 4.03
N GLU A 87 13.77 -10.54 5.21
CA GLU A 87 13.58 -11.98 5.49
C GLU A 87 12.11 -12.38 5.39
N GLU A 88 11.22 -11.41 5.60
CA GLU A 88 9.78 -11.58 5.50
C GLU A 88 9.13 -10.48 4.66
N THR A 89 8.14 -10.88 3.87
CA THR A 89 7.29 -9.97 3.11
C THR A 89 5.83 -10.24 3.46
N ILE A 90 5.11 -9.19 3.84
CA ILE A 90 3.68 -9.22 4.15
C ILE A 90 2.95 -8.37 3.13
N GLY A 91 1.93 -8.94 2.50
CA GLY A 91 1.10 -8.25 1.52
C GLY A 91 -0.36 -8.25 1.95
N VAL A 92 -1.01 -7.09 1.83
CA VAL A 92 -2.45 -6.88 2.04
C VAL A 92 -3.00 -6.09 0.87
N ALA A 93 -4.21 -6.42 0.41
CA ALA A 93 -4.93 -5.63 -0.59
C ALA A 93 -6.31 -5.26 -0.06
N VAL A 94 -6.62 -3.96 -0.02
CA VAL A 94 -7.85 -3.44 0.55
C VAL A 94 -8.73 -2.85 -0.54
N PRO A 95 -10.00 -3.25 -0.64
CA PRO A 95 -10.92 -2.67 -1.60
C PRO A 95 -11.19 -1.20 -1.25
N ILE A 96 -11.11 -0.31 -2.23
CA ILE A 96 -11.55 1.08 -2.12
C ILE A 96 -12.71 1.28 -3.10
N GLY A 97 -13.92 1.44 -2.56
CA GLY A 97 -15.17 1.22 -3.30
C GLY A 97 -15.48 2.21 -4.44
N GLN A 98 -15.86 1.62 -5.58
CA GLN A 98 -16.93 1.99 -6.53
C GLN A 98 -16.72 3.15 -7.54
N PRO A 99 -17.23 3.00 -8.79
CA PRO A 99 -18.32 2.10 -9.22
C PRO A 99 -17.90 0.75 -9.84
N THR A 100 -16.63 0.35 -9.73
CA THR A 100 -16.21 -1.01 -10.11
C THR A 100 -15.29 -1.55 -9.01
N PRO A 101 -15.41 -2.84 -8.59
CA PRO A 101 -14.66 -3.45 -7.48
C PRO A 101 -13.19 -3.73 -7.82
N LEU A 102 -12.61 -2.84 -8.63
CA LEU A 102 -11.40 -3.09 -9.37
C LEU A 102 -10.27 -2.19 -8.91
N SER A 103 -10.55 -1.15 -8.12
CA SER A 103 -9.53 -0.33 -7.47
C SER A 103 -9.27 -0.87 -6.06
N ASN A 104 -8.01 -1.21 -5.79
CA ASN A 104 -7.57 -1.67 -4.48
C ASN A 104 -6.38 -0.81 -4.03
N LEU A 105 -6.28 -0.58 -2.74
CA LEU A 105 -5.03 -0.13 -2.11
C LEU A 105 -4.22 -1.37 -1.75
N SER A 106 -2.92 -1.38 -2.03
CA SER A 106 -2.05 -2.48 -1.59
C SER A 106 -1.09 -1.99 -0.53
N VAL A 107 -0.88 -2.79 0.51
CA VAL A 107 0.13 -2.56 1.54
C VAL A 107 1.14 -3.67 1.45
N LEU A 108 2.41 -3.30 1.33
CA LEU A 108 3.56 -4.20 1.35
C LEU A 108 4.42 -3.86 2.56
N ALA A 109 4.70 -4.85 3.41
CA ALA A 109 5.70 -4.72 4.46
C ALA A 109 6.86 -5.66 4.21
N CYS A 110 8.07 -5.15 4.40
CA CYS A 110 9.32 -5.88 4.33
C CYS A 110 9.98 -5.82 5.70
N LEU A 111 10.23 -6.97 6.31
CA LEU A 111 10.77 -7.08 7.66
C LEU A 111 12.11 -7.82 7.64
N ARG A 112 13.05 -7.39 8.49
CA ARG A 112 14.32 -8.09 8.71
C ARG A 112 14.51 -8.38 10.19
N GLY A 113 14.89 -9.61 10.52
CA GLY A 113 15.06 -10.06 11.90
C GLY A 113 16.23 -9.40 12.63
N PRO A 114 16.50 -9.83 13.88
CA PRO A 114 15.99 -11.05 14.51
C PRO A 114 14.54 -11.02 15.03
N ASP A 115 13.96 -9.85 15.32
CA ASP A 115 12.62 -9.78 15.95
C ASP A 115 11.47 -9.64 14.93
N LEU A 116 11.31 -10.65 14.08
CA LEU A 116 10.25 -10.65 13.06
C LEU A 116 8.85 -10.66 13.70
N THR A 117 8.66 -11.43 14.79
CA THR A 117 7.36 -11.57 15.44
C THR A 117 6.84 -10.25 16.01
N ALA A 118 7.69 -9.46 16.68
CA ALA A 118 7.25 -8.16 17.18
C ALA A 118 6.95 -7.18 16.05
N ALA A 119 7.77 -7.17 14.99
CA ALA A 119 7.56 -6.32 13.82
C ALA A 119 6.25 -6.69 13.07
N GLU A 120 5.95 -7.97 12.92
CA GLU A 120 4.68 -8.47 12.39
C GLU A 120 3.48 -7.97 13.23
N ALA A 121 3.58 -8.07 14.56
CA ALA A 121 2.52 -7.62 15.47
C ALA A 121 2.27 -6.12 15.38
N GLN A 122 3.34 -5.31 15.29
CA GLN A 122 3.24 -3.87 15.09
C GLN A 122 2.61 -3.52 13.73
N HIS A 123 3.01 -4.23 12.66
CA HIS A 123 2.41 -4.03 11.34
C HIS A 123 0.91 -4.33 11.35
N ARG A 124 0.48 -5.41 12.02
CA ARG A 124 -0.94 -5.75 12.20
C ARG A 124 -1.69 -4.68 12.98
N ALA A 125 -1.11 -4.16 14.06
CA ALA A 125 -1.70 -3.06 14.83
C ALA A 125 -1.87 -1.81 13.97
N MET A 126 -0.87 -1.47 13.15
CA MET A 126 -0.93 -0.37 12.18
C MET A 126 -2.10 -0.57 11.20
N LEU A 127 -2.19 -1.74 10.56
CA LEU A 127 -3.27 -2.06 9.62
C LEU A 127 -4.65 -1.98 10.27
N ALA A 128 -4.80 -2.50 11.49
CA ALA A 128 -6.07 -2.46 12.23
C ALA A 128 -6.50 -1.01 12.58
N SER A 129 -5.54 -0.12 12.79
CA SER A 129 -5.79 1.30 13.08
C SER A 129 -5.92 2.19 11.83
N ALA A 130 -5.63 1.67 10.63
CA ALA A 130 -5.60 2.46 9.42
C ALA A 130 -7.02 2.82 8.95
N THR A 131 -7.24 4.12 8.76
CA THR A 131 -8.46 4.66 8.15
C THR A 131 -8.17 5.03 6.69
N ILE A 132 -9.02 4.58 5.78
CA ILE A 132 -8.94 4.96 4.36
C ILE A 132 -10.16 5.80 4.03
N GLU A 133 -9.93 7.09 3.82
CA GLU A 133 -10.97 7.99 3.32
C GLU A 133 -11.13 7.79 1.82
N ALA A 134 -12.24 7.21 1.40
CA ALA A 134 -12.62 7.24 -0.01
C ALA A 134 -12.93 8.70 -0.37
N VAL A 135 -12.15 9.29 -1.28
CA VAL A 135 -12.49 10.59 -1.87
C VAL A 135 -13.74 10.39 -2.71
N THR A 136 -14.89 10.45 -2.04
CA THR A 136 -16.18 10.61 -2.69
C THR A 136 -16.19 12.05 -3.17
N ARG A 137 -15.56 12.34 -4.32
CA ARG A 137 -15.91 13.56 -5.04
C ARG A 137 -17.38 13.41 -5.36
N LEU A 138 -18.19 14.07 -4.55
CA LEU A 138 -19.55 14.46 -4.85
C LEU A 138 -19.56 14.92 -6.31
N MET A 139 -20.01 14.05 -7.22
CA MET A 139 -20.66 14.53 -8.42
C MET A 139 -21.93 15.19 -7.93
N SER A 140 -21.80 16.44 -7.48
CA SER A 140 -22.93 17.30 -7.20
C SER A 140 -23.77 17.36 -8.48
N PRO A 141 -25.09 17.14 -8.41
CA PRO A 141 -25.98 17.27 -9.58
C PRO A 141 -25.95 18.67 -10.24
N SER A 142 -25.31 19.65 -9.62
CA SER A 142 -25.23 21.04 -10.07
C SER A 142 -24.31 21.32 -11.28
N ASP A 143 -23.50 20.36 -11.75
CA ASP A 143 -22.61 20.55 -12.90
C ASP A 143 -23.25 20.23 -14.27
N ARG A 144 -24.59 20.18 -14.38
CA ARG A 144 -25.24 20.14 -15.71
C ARG A 144 -25.38 21.56 -16.27
N PRO A 145 -24.67 21.94 -17.35
CA PRO A 145 -24.98 23.17 -18.04
C PRO A 145 -26.32 23.03 -18.76
N GLY A 146 -27.23 23.95 -18.41
CA GLY A 146 -28.42 24.40 -19.14
C GLY A 146 -29.08 23.45 -20.14
N ARG A 147 -30.21 22.85 -19.75
CA ARG A 147 -31.28 22.58 -20.72
C ARG A 147 -32.12 23.85 -20.81
N ALA A 148 -31.83 24.69 -21.81
CA ALA A 148 -32.70 25.79 -22.19
C ALA A 148 -34.03 25.21 -22.73
N SER A 149 -35.13 25.72 -22.20
CA SER A 149 -36.49 25.54 -22.75
C SER A 149 -36.72 26.51 -23.91
#